data_AF-A0A3D1R661-F1
#
_entry.id   AF-A0A3D1R661-F1
#
_cell.length_a   1.000
_cell.length_b   1.000
_cell.length_c   1.000
_cell.angle_alpha   90.00
_cell.angle_beta   90.00
_cell.angle_gamma   90.00
#
_symmetry.space_group_name_H-M   'P 1'
#
loop_
_entity.id
_entity.type
_entity.pdbx_description
1 polymer ?
#
loop_
_entity_poly.entity_id
_entity_poly.type
_entity_poly.pdbx_seq_one_letter_code
_entity_poly.pdbx_strand_id
1 'polypeptide(L)' 'ERDAAELEIARKDHAWFAAALRDFAKVWVNMSPDNQGRFLRALIDKVVVDEDKGTCRVELIDFGAAAGTKEAA' A
#
# COMPACT_ATOMS: atom_id res chain seq x y z
N GLU A 1 -8.87 -25.12 15.72
CA GLU A 1 -9.74 -24.96 14.53
C GLU A 1 -9.91 -23.51 14.09
N ARG A 2 -10.21 -22.59 15.02
CA ARG A 2 -10.35 -21.14 14.73
C ARG A 2 -9.05 -20.51 14.20
N ASP A 3 -7.90 -20.85 14.77
CA ASP A 3 -6.58 -20.37 14.32
C ASP A 3 -6.19 -20.90 12.92
N ALA A 4 -6.65 -22.10 12.56
CA ALA A 4 -6.40 -22.67 11.23
C ALA A 4 -7.27 -21.98 10.16
N ALA A 5 -8.49 -21.58 10.51
CA ALA A 5 -9.37 -20.81 9.64
C ALA A 5 -8.85 -19.37 9.44
N GLU A 6 -8.34 -18.71 10.47
CA GLU A 6 -7.68 -17.41 10.36
C GLU A 6 -6.41 -17.47 9.50
N LEU A 7 -5.60 -18.53 9.64
CA LEU A 7 -4.41 -18.74 8.81
C LEU A 7 -4.77 -19.01 7.33
N GLU A 8 -5.88 -19.70 7.05
CA GLU A 8 -6.38 -19.92 5.68
C GLU A 8 -6.94 -18.63 5.06
N ILE A 9 -7.67 -17.82 5.83
CA ILE A 9 -8.16 -16.50 5.39
C ILE A 9 -6.97 -15.60 5.06
N ALA A 10 -5.97 -15.52 5.93
CA ALA A 10 -4.73 -14.77 5.67
C ALA A 10 -3.99 -15.27 4.42
N ARG A 11 -4.06 -16.58 4.12
CA ARG A 11 -3.43 -17.18 2.93
C ARG A 11 -4.22 -16.89 1.65
N LYS A 12 -5.55 -16.90 1.69
CA LYS A 12 -6.43 -16.49 0.59
C LYS A 12 -6.31 -15.01 0.27
N ASP A 13 -6.25 -14.16 1.30
CA ASP A 13 -6.01 -12.74 1.13
C ASP A 13 -4.61 -12.51 0.54
N HIS A 14 -3.59 -13.24 0.96
CA HIS A 14 -2.27 -13.12 0.34
C HIS A 14 -2.27 -13.52 -1.15
N ALA A 15 -3.02 -14.54 -1.56
CA ALA A 15 -3.13 -14.94 -2.96
C ALA A 15 -3.87 -13.92 -3.82
N TRP A 16 -4.97 -13.34 -3.31
CA TRP A 16 -5.67 -12.22 -3.95
C TRP A 16 -4.76 -10.98 -4.05
N PHE A 17 -4.05 -10.62 -2.97
CA PHE A 17 -3.17 -9.45 -2.92
C PHE A 17 -2.02 -9.62 -3.92
N ALA A 18 -1.40 -10.80 -3.96
CA ALA A 18 -0.34 -11.13 -4.92
C ALA A 18 -0.86 -11.15 -6.36
N ALA A 19 -2.09 -11.60 -6.61
CA ALA A 19 -2.70 -11.54 -7.95
C ALA A 19 -3.03 -10.09 -8.36
N ALA A 20 -3.56 -9.27 -7.45
CA ALA A 20 -3.83 -7.86 -7.67
C ALA A 20 -2.54 -7.06 -7.93
N LEU A 21 -1.46 -7.37 -7.21
CA LEU A 21 -0.12 -6.81 -7.48
C LEU A 21 0.43 -7.29 -8.83
N ARG A 22 0.14 -8.54 -9.24
CA ARG A 22 0.57 -9.08 -10.54
C ARG A 22 -0.08 -8.33 -11.70
N ASP A 23 -1.33 -7.92 -11.56
CA ASP A 23 -2.05 -7.12 -12.55
C ASP A 23 -1.92 -5.61 -12.34
N PHE A 24 -1.27 -5.16 -11.26
CA PHE A 24 -1.07 -3.73 -10.98
C PHE A 24 -0.37 -3.02 -12.13
N ALA A 25 0.63 -3.65 -12.77
CA ALA A 25 1.30 -3.10 -13.93
C ALA A 25 0.31 -2.83 -15.09
N LYS A 26 -0.66 -3.71 -15.32
CA LYS A 26 -1.69 -3.55 -16.36
C LYS A 26 -2.68 -2.44 -16.01
N VAL A 27 -3.08 -2.37 -14.74
CA VAL A 27 -3.95 -1.30 -14.24
C VAL A 27 -3.25 0.06 -14.38
N TRP A 28 -1.98 0.13 -13.98
CA TRP A 28 -1.15 1.33 -14.05
C TRP A 28 -1.02 1.87 -15.48
N VAL A 29 -0.68 1.02 -16.46
CA VAL A 29 -0.53 1.47 -17.86
C VAL A 29 -1.85 1.90 -18.51
N ASN A 30 -3.00 1.44 -17.99
CA ASN A 30 -4.32 1.83 -18.47
C ASN A 30 -4.87 3.09 -17.80
N MET A 31 -4.24 3.58 -16.73
CA MET A 31 -4.62 4.85 -16.11
C MET A 31 -4.15 6.04 -16.96
N SER A 32 -4.98 7.08 -17.04
CA SER A 32 -4.51 8.37 -17.53
C SER A 32 -3.40 8.93 -16.62
N PRO A 33 -2.51 9.80 -17.12
CA PRO A 33 -1.48 10.44 -16.31
C PRO A 33 -2.03 11.14 -15.06
N ASP A 34 -3.19 11.80 -15.19
CA ASP A 34 -3.89 12.42 -14.05
C ASP A 34 -4.28 11.40 -12.98
N ASN A 35 -4.81 10.25 -13.39
CA ASN A 35 -5.24 9.20 -12.47
C ASN A 35 -4.05 8.49 -11.81
N GLN A 36 -2.94 8.30 -12.53
CA GLN A 36 -1.67 7.85 -11.97
C GLN A 36 -1.18 8.80 -10.87
N GLY A 37 -1.22 10.11 -11.14
CA GLY A 37 -0.85 11.13 -10.18
C GLY A 37 -1.77 11.19 -8.96
N ARG A 38 -3.09 10.96 -9.14
CA ARG A 38 -4.05 10.87 -8.02
C ARG A 38 -3.79 9.62 -7.17
N PHE A 39 -3.52 8.49 -7.81
CA PHE A 39 -3.19 7.25 -7.13
C PHE A 39 -1.92 7.37 -6.28
N LEU A 40 -0.83 7.90 -6.85
CA LEU A 40 0.41 8.12 -6.10
C LEU A 40 0.19 9.04 -4.89
N ARG A 41 -0.54 10.16 -5.06
CA ARG A 41 -0.86 11.05 -3.93
C ARG A 41 -1.67 10.38 -2.83
N ALA A 42 -2.52 9.41 -3.18
CA ALA A 42 -3.29 8.64 -2.20
C ALA A 42 -2.43 7.63 -1.42
N LEU A 43 -1.26 7.24 -1.94
CA LEU A 43 -0.31 6.35 -1.26
C LEU A 43 0.73 7.10 -0.42
N ILE A 44 0.93 8.39 -0.69
CA ILE A 44 1.93 9.20 -0.01
C ILE A 44 1.36 9.68 1.32
N ASP A 45 2.05 9.36 2.40
CA ASP A 45 1.75 9.87 3.73
C ASP A 45 2.38 11.25 3.92
N LYS A 46 3.66 11.38 3.55
CA LYS A 46 4.42 12.62 3.73
C LYS A 46 5.48 12.81 2.66
N VAL A 47 5.70 14.05 2.26
CA VAL A 47 6.84 14.45 1.42
C VAL A 47 7.72 15.38 2.26
N VAL A 48 8.99 15.02 2.41
CA VAL A 48 10.00 15.84 3.08
C VAL A 48 11.02 16.28 2.05
N VAL A 49 11.12 17.58 1.84
CA VAL A 49 12.11 18.18 0.95
C VAL A 49 13.25 18.76 1.80
N ASP A 50 14.48 18.39 1.47
CA ASP A 50 15.70 19.00 1.98
C ASP A 50 16.29 19.83 0.84
N GLU A 51 15.98 21.13 0.85
CA GLU A 51 16.39 22.08 -0.20
C GLU A 51 17.90 22.28 -0.23
N ASP A 52 18.55 22.28 0.95
CA ASP A 52 20.00 22.47 1.08
C ASP A 52 20.78 21.33 0.43
N LYS A 53 20.26 20.10 0.53
CA LYS A 53 20.86 18.92 -0.11
C LYS A 53 20.28 18.62 -1.50
N GLY A 54 19.24 19.33 -1.92
CA GLY A 54 18.49 19.05 -3.15
C GLY A 54 17.87 17.65 -3.16
N THR A 55 17.44 17.13 -2.01
CA THR A 55 16.88 15.78 -1.89
C THR A 55 15.41 15.81 -1.49
N CYS A 56 14.67 14.80 -1.95
CA CYS A 56 13.27 14.59 -1.59
C CYS A 56 13.12 13.18 -1.02
N ARG A 57 12.51 13.07 0.15
CA ARG A 57 12.09 11.82 0.76
C ARG A 57 10.58 11.74 0.72
N VAL A 58 10.08 10.60 0.25
CA VAL A 58 8.64 10.30 0.22
C VAL A 58 8.39 9.16 1.20
N GLU A 59 7.51 9.40 2.16
CA GLU A 59 6.99 8.41 3.09
C GLU A 59 5.65 7.91 2.54
N LEU A 60 5.49 6.59 2.47
CA LEU A 60 4.30 5.94 1.93
C LEU A 60 3.45 5.39 3.08
N ILE A 61 2.13 5.35 2.89
CA ILE A 61 1.20 4.74 3.82
C ILE A 61 1.49 3.24 3.92
N ASP A 62 1.69 2.75 5.14
CA ASP A 62 1.75 1.33 5.42
C ASP A 62 0.34 0.76 5.65
N PHE A 63 -0.19 0.07 4.64
CA PHE A 63 -1.49 -0.59 4.71
C PHE A 63 -1.49 -1.86 5.58
N GLY A 64 -0.33 -2.39 5.97
CA GLY A 64 -0.19 -3.55 6.84
C GLY A 64 -0.17 -3.20 8.34
N ALA A 65 0.33 -2.02 8.71
CA ALA A 65 0.36 -1.55 10.10
C ALA A 65 -1.04 -1.18 10.66
N ALA A 66 -1.99 -0.83 9.79
CA ALA A 66 -3.35 -0.47 10.17
C ALA A 66 -4.16 -1.65 10.78
N ALA A 67 -3.76 -2.90 10.51
CA ALA A 67 -4.42 -4.09 11.06
C ALA A 67 -4.05 -4.38 12.53
N GLY A 68 -3.02 -3.73 13.07
CA GLY A 68 -2.47 -4.01 14.40
C GLY A 68 -2.74 -2.97 15.49
N THR A 69 -3.39 -1.84 15.19
CA THR A 69 -3.56 -0.75 16.18
C THR A 69 -5.01 -0.62 16.65
N LYS A 70 -5.61 -1.73 17.09
CA LYS A 70 -6.72 -1.68 18.05
C LYS A 70 -6.18 -2.08 19.43
N GLU A 71 -6.10 -1.06 20.28
CA GLU A 71 -6.18 -1.08 21.74
C GLU A 71 -5.11 -1.86 22.52
N ALA A 72 -4.22 -1.10 23.17
CA ALA A 72 -3.97 -1.26 24.60
C ALA A 72 -3.49 0.10 25.16
N ALA A 73 -4.46 0.91 25.57
CA ALA A 73 -4.29 1.93 26.62
C ALA A 73 -4.75 1.31 27.95
#